data_AF-A0A7K1TNX2-F1
#
_entry.id   AF-A0A7K1TNX2-F1
#
_cell.length_a   1.000
_cell.length_b   1.000
_cell.length_c   1.000
_cell.angle_alpha   90.00
_cell.angle_beta   90.00
_cell.angle_gamma   90.00
#
_symmetry.space_group_name_H-M   'P 1'
#
loop_
_entity.id
_entity.type
_entity.pdbx_description
1 polymer ?
#
loop_
_entity_poly.entity_id
_entity_poly.type
_entity_poly.pdbx_seq_one_letter_code
_entity_poly.pdbx_strand_id
1 'polypeptide(L)'
;MSLGMLRAVAHPTRRSILRRLAARDFARAADLAADLELPANQVSFHLRVLGEAGLIREAPEHARDRRDRVWQAIPGTMTVGATGDPELDAAIARGFDDDHLDLMRRVNAFHSAHSGEDDAHSTFMFMNARLTEAEFRTLVHDFRTRIEELTVANRENPDAPLWQVHLLAGDETV
;
A
#
# COMPACT_ATOMS: atom_id res chain seq x y z
N MET A 1 4.05 -12.86 -0.86
CA MET A 1 2.63 -12.73 -1.28
C MET A 1 2.22 -13.98 -2.05
N SER A 2 0.94 -14.39 -2.03
CA SER A 2 0.46 -15.48 -2.88
C SER A 2 0.24 -15.01 -4.33
N LEU A 3 0.17 -15.94 -5.29
CA LEU A 3 -0.14 -15.60 -6.69
C LEU A 3 -1.51 -14.91 -6.82
N GLY A 4 -2.50 -15.31 -6.02
CA GLY A 4 -3.82 -14.67 -5.96
C GLY A 4 -3.74 -13.21 -5.52
N MET A 5 -2.93 -12.92 -4.49
CA MET A 5 -2.65 -11.55 -4.07
C MET A 5 -1.96 -10.74 -5.17
N LEU A 6 -0.94 -11.32 -5.83
CA LEU A 6 -0.21 -10.65 -6.92
C LEU A 6 -1.14 -10.30 -8.10
N ARG A 7 -2.02 -11.21 -8.50
CA ARG A 7 -3.06 -10.94 -9.53
C ARG A 7 -4.07 -9.88 -9.07
N ALA A 8 -4.43 -9.86 -7.80
CA ALA A 8 -5.32 -8.85 -7.27
C ALA A 8 -4.66 -7.46 -7.32
N VAL A 9 -3.42 -7.33 -6.85
CA VAL A 9 -2.72 -6.04 -6.86
C VAL A 9 -2.21 -5.60 -8.23
N ALA A 10 -2.19 -6.46 -9.25
CA ALA A 10 -1.85 -6.05 -10.62
C ALA A 10 -2.83 -5.01 -11.20
N HIS A 11 -4.07 -4.94 -10.71
CA HIS A 11 -5.08 -4.02 -11.23
C HIS A 11 -5.05 -2.65 -10.54
N PRO A 12 -4.96 -1.55 -11.30
CA PRO A 12 -4.78 -0.21 -10.74
C PRO A 12 -5.93 0.21 -9.81
N THR A 13 -7.19 -0.02 -10.20
CA THR A 13 -8.34 0.29 -9.33
C THR A 13 -8.30 -0.45 -7.99
N ARG A 14 -7.80 -1.70 -7.96
CA ARG A 14 -7.72 -2.47 -6.72
C ARG A 14 -6.63 -1.92 -5.80
N ARG A 15 -5.48 -1.48 -6.34
CA ARG A 15 -4.45 -0.76 -5.56
C ARG A 15 -4.98 0.57 -5.04
N SER A 16 -5.69 1.34 -5.86
CA SER A 16 -6.33 2.58 -5.42
C SER A 16 -7.37 2.37 -4.30
N ILE A 17 -8.17 1.30 -4.40
CA ILE A 17 -9.09 0.89 -3.33
C ILE A 17 -8.34 0.57 -2.04
N LEU A 18 -7.27 -0.23 -2.11
CA LEU A 18 -6.45 -0.57 -0.93
C LEU A 18 -5.85 0.69 -0.27
N ARG A 19 -5.33 1.61 -1.08
CA ARG A 19 -4.73 2.87 -0.59
C ARG A 19 -5.77 3.74 0.12
N ARG A 20 -6.96 3.88 -0.45
CA ARG A 20 -8.07 4.62 0.17
C ARG A 20 -8.58 3.94 1.44
N LEU A 21 -8.69 2.62 1.41
CA LEU A 21 -9.14 1.85 2.56
C LEU A 21 -8.16 1.98 3.74
N ALA A 22 -6.85 1.88 3.47
CA ALA A 22 -5.82 2.10 4.48
C ALA A 22 -5.89 3.52 5.07
N ALA A 23 -6.22 4.54 4.26
CA ALA A 23 -6.31 5.92 4.74
C ALA A 23 -7.57 6.20 5.58
N ARG A 24 -8.66 5.44 5.37
CA ARG A 24 -9.92 5.59 6.10
C ARG A 24 -10.05 4.68 7.33
N ASP A 25 -9.09 3.79 7.51
CA ASP A 25 -9.17 2.59 8.34
C ASP A 25 -10.23 1.59 7.84
N PHE A 26 -11.51 1.99 7.83
CA PHE A 26 -12.61 1.17 7.30
C PHE A 26 -13.52 1.97 6.34
N ALA A 27 -14.17 1.27 5.42
CA ALA A 27 -15.09 1.90 4.47
C ALA A 27 -16.11 0.93 3.87
N ARG A 28 -17.28 1.46 3.48
CA ARG A 28 -18.25 0.76 2.63
C ARG A 28 -17.88 0.94 1.16
N ALA A 29 -18.46 0.10 0.30
CA ALA A 29 -18.32 0.27 -1.14
C ALA A 29 -18.78 1.65 -1.63
N ALA A 30 -19.84 2.21 -1.04
CA ALA A 30 -20.35 3.54 -1.38
C ALA A 30 -19.38 4.68 -1.02
N ASP A 31 -18.67 4.56 0.11
CA ASP A 31 -17.71 5.57 0.55
C ASP A 31 -16.51 5.60 -0.42
N LEU A 32 -15.96 4.43 -0.73
CA LEU A 32 -14.84 4.29 -1.68
C LEU A 32 -15.23 4.65 -3.12
N ALA A 33 -16.48 4.39 -3.50
CA ALA A 33 -17.03 4.79 -4.80
C ALA A 33 -17.07 6.30 -4.96
N ALA A 34 -17.48 7.02 -3.91
CA ALA A 34 -17.44 8.48 -3.90
C ALA A 34 -15.99 8.99 -3.97
N ASP A 35 -15.07 8.44 -3.17
CA ASP A 35 -13.67 8.88 -3.11
C ASP A 35 -12.87 8.64 -4.42
N LEU A 36 -13.30 7.66 -5.21
CA LEU A 36 -12.65 7.25 -6.46
C LEU A 36 -13.43 7.69 -7.70
N GLU A 37 -14.60 8.32 -7.53
CA GLU A 37 -15.50 8.69 -8.62
C GLU A 37 -15.87 7.49 -9.52
N LEU A 38 -16.13 6.33 -8.90
CA LEU A 38 -16.46 5.08 -9.57
C LEU A 38 -17.88 4.60 -9.24
N PRO A 39 -18.52 3.80 -10.11
CA PRO A 39 -19.78 3.15 -9.77
C PRO A 39 -19.67 2.22 -8.56
N ALA A 40 -20.61 2.30 -7.61
CA ALA A 40 -20.58 1.49 -6.39
C ALA A 40 -20.63 -0.03 -6.64
N ASN A 41 -21.28 -0.48 -7.71
CA ASN A 41 -21.29 -1.88 -8.13
C ASN A 41 -19.89 -2.35 -8.59
N GLN A 42 -19.13 -1.51 -9.30
CA GLN A 42 -17.75 -1.79 -9.70
C GLN A 42 -16.84 -1.91 -8.47
N VAL A 43 -16.94 -0.97 -7.52
CA VAL A 43 -16.17 -1.01 -6.28
C VAL A 43 -16.52 -2.25 -5.45
N SER A 44 -17.81 -2.61 -5.36
CA SER A 44 -18.26 -3.83 -4.67
C SER A 44 -17.64 -5.09 -5.27
N PHE A 45 -17.56 -5.17 -6.60
CA PHE A 45 -16.89 -6.27 -7.29
C PHE A 45 -15.40 -6.34 -6.92
N HIS A 46 -14.69 -5.21 -6.95
CA HIS A 46 -13.27 -5.15 -6.59
C HIS A 46 -13.01 -5.52 -5.13
N LEU A 47 -13.85 -5.06 -4.19
CA LEU A 47 -13.76 -5.43 -2.77
C LEU A 47 -13.90 -6.94 -2.58
N ARG A 48 -14.85 -7.59 -3.27
CA ARG A 48 -14.98 -9.06 -3.22
C ARG A 48 -13.69 -9.75 -3.66
N VAL A 49 -13.12 -9.33 -4.80
CA VAL A 49 -11.86 -9.91 -5.32
C VAL A 49 -10.70 -9.70 -4.34
N LEU A 50 -10.62 -8.51 -3.72
CA LEU A 50 -9.60 -8.23 -2.71
C LEU A 50 -9.79 -9.06 -1.43
N GLY A 51 -11.03 -9.29 -1.00
CA GLY A 51 -11.36 -10.12 0.15
C GLY A 51 -11.03 -11.59 -0.10
N GLU A 52 -11.36 -12.11 -1.29
CA GLU A 52 -10.99 -13.47 -1.73
C GLU A 52 -9.46 -13.65 -1.81
N ALA A 53 -8.74 -12.60 -2.18
CA ALA A 53 -7.27 -12.60 -2.19
C ALA A 53 -6.65 -12.44 -0.79
N GLY A 54 -7.45 -12.19 0.26
CA GLY A 54 -6.97 -11.99 1.63
C GLY A 54 -6.23 -10.67 1.84
N LEU A 55 -6.54 -9.63 1.05
CA LEU A 55 -5.95 -8.30 1.17
C LEU A 55 -6.81 -7.36 2.05
N ILE A 56 -8.08 -7.68 2.20
CA ILE A 56 -9.03 -6.97 3.04
C ILE A 56 -9.88 -7.97 3.82
N ARG A 57 -10.51 -7.51 4.91
CA ARG A 57 -11.47 -8.30 5.69
C ARG A 57 -12.76 -7.51 5.91
N GLU A 58 -13.86 -8.20 6.15
CA GLU A 58 -15.08 -7.55 6.64
C GLU A 58 -14.87 -7.07 8.08
N ALA A 59 -15.44 -5.90 8.38
CA ALA A 59 -15.41 -5.27 9.70
C ALA A 59 -16.85 -4.96 10.16
N PRO A 60 -17.66 -6.00 10.45
CA PRO A 60 -19.08 -5.85 10.81
C PRO A 60 -19.31 -5.00 12.07
N GLU A 61 -18.30 -4.85 12.94
CA GLU A 61 -18.29 -3.95 14.09
C GLU A 61 -18.55 -2.48 13.72
N HIS A 62 -18.27 -2.08 12.48
CA HIS A 62 -18.51 -0.73 11.97
C HIS A 62 -19.78 -0.62 11.10
N ALA A 63 -20.49 -1.74 10.89
CA ALA A 63 -21.70 -1.77 10.08
C ALA A 63 -22.91 -1.17 10.81
N ARG A 64 -23.76 -0.42 10.09
CA ARG A 64 -25.01 0.12 10.65
C ARG A 64 -26.07 -0.97 10.86
N ASP A 65 -26.10 -1.96 9.96
CA ASP A 65 -27.01 -3.10 10.00
C ASP A 65 -26.43 -4.32 9.25
N ARG A 66 -27.16 -5.44 9.21
CA ARG A 66 -26.71 -6.70 8.59
C ARG A 66 -26.52 -6.65 7.07
N ARG A 67 -27.05 -5.63 6.38
CA ARG A 67 -26.91 -5.45 4.92
C ARG A 67 -25.75 -4.51 4.59
N ASP A 68 -25.24 -3.78 5.57
CA ASP A 68 -24.18 -2.79 5.43
C ASP A 68 -22.80 -3.45 5.53
N ARG A 69 -22.21 -3.85 4.40
CA ARG A 69 -20.86 -4.46 4.39
C ARG A 69 -19.78 -3.38 4.48
N VAL A 70 -19.06 -3.39 5.59
CA VAL A 70 -17.89 -2.54 5.84
C VAL A 70 -16.62 -3.39 5.72
N TRP A 71 -15.59 -2.83 5.12
CA TRP A 71 -14.31 -3.48 4.88
C TRP A 71 -13.19 -2.73 5.60
N GLN A 72 -12.12 -3.44 5.92
CA GLN A 72 -10.88 -2.91 6.44
C GLN A 72 -9.71 -3.56 5.71
N ALA A 73 -8.66 -2.79 5.43
CA ALA A 73 -7.44 -3.31 4.83
C ALA A 73 -6.71 -4.21 5.83
N ILE A 74 -6.07 -5.28 5.36
CA ILE A 74 -5.16 -6.05 6.21
C ILE A 74 -3.81 -5.32 6.20
N PRO A 75 -3.33 -4.80 7.35
CA PRO A 75 -2.04 -4.12 7.39
C PRO A 75 -0.90 -5.10 7.09
N GLY A 76 0.12 -4.62 6.39
CA GLY A 76 1.33 -5.41 6.15
C GLY A 76 2.18 -4.86 5.02
N THR A 77 3.41 -5.37 4.95
CA THR A 77 4.34 -5.05 3.86
C THR A 77 4.07 -5.93 2.65
N MET A 78 4.01 -5.30 1.48
CA MET A 78 3.95 -6.02 0.21
C MET A 78 5.36 -6.13 -0.38
N THR A 79 5.84 -7.37 -0.51
CA THR A 79 7.04 -7.67 -1.31
C THR A 79 6.59 -8.29 -2.61
N VAL A 80 6.90 -7.61 -3.71
CA VAL A 80 6.66 -8.12 -5.06
C VAL A 80 7.84 -9.00 -5.44
N GLY A 81 7.55 -10.26 -5.76
CA GLY A 81 8.50 -11.18 -6.38
C GLY A 81 8.01 -11.59 -7.76
N ALA A 82 8.88 -12.23 -8.54
CA ALA A 82 8.51 -12.78 -9.84
C ALA A 82 7.41 -13.84 -9.72
N THR A 83 6.43 -13.79 -10.62
CA THR A 83 5.33 -14.75 -10.70
C THR A 83 5.64 -15.91 -11.65
N GLY A 84 6.60 -15.73 -12.56
CA GLY A 84 6.90 -16.68 -13.64
C GLY A 84 6.01 -16.50 -14.86
N ASP A 85 5.10 -15.53 -14.84
CA ASP A 85 4.28 -15.10 -15.98
C ASP A 85 4.75 -13.69 -16.40
N PRO A 86 5.44 -13.55 -17.56
CA PRO A 86 5.99 -12.27 -17.98
C PRO A 86 4.95 -11.15 -18.17
N GLU A 87 3.73 -11.48 -18.59
CA GLU A 87 2.68 -10.48 -18.78
C GLU A 87 2.18 -9.96 -17.44
N LEU A 88 1.99 -10.86 -16.48
CA LEU A 88 1.59 -10.51 -15.13
C LEU A 88 2.70 -9.74 -14.40
N ASP A 89 3.94 -10.19 -14.51
CA ASP A 89 5.11 -9.52 -13.92
C ASP A 89 5.24 -8.08 -14.45
N ALA A 90 5.09 -7.88 -15.75
CA ALA A 90 5.13 -6.55 -16.35
C ALA A 90 3.94 -5.67 -15.91
N ALA A 91 2.75 -6.24 -15.72
CA ALA A 91 1.59 -5.49 -15.23
C ALA A 91 1.76 -5.06 -13.77
N ILE A 92 2.37 -5.93 -12.94
CA ILE A 92 2.69 -5.61 -11.55
C ILE A 92 3.76 -4.51 -11.49
N ALA A 93 4.87 -4.67 -12.23
CA ALA A 93 5.96 -3.70 -12.26
C ALA A 93 5.47 -2.30 -12.62
N ARG A 94 4.81 -2.15 -13.79
CA ARG A 94 4.20 -0.87 -14.21
C ARG A 94 3.29 -0.30 -13.14
N GLY A 95 2.53 -1.16 -12.49
CA GLY A 95 1.58 -0.75 -11.49
C GLY A 95 2.21 -0.14 -10.23
N PHE A 96 3.30 -0.73 -9.75
CA PHE A 96 4.05 -0.22 -8.61
C PHE A 96 4.94 0.96 -9.00
N ASP A 97 5.43 1.03 -10.24
CA ASP A 97 6.12 2.21 -10.78
C ASP A 97 5.20 3.43 -10.77
N ASP A 98 3.96 3.28 -11.26
CA ASP A 98 2.96 4.35 -11.23
C ASP A 98 2.70 4.83 -9.80
N ASP A 99 2.51 3.90 -8.85
CA ASP A 99 2.29 4.22 -7.44
C ASP A 99 3.52 4.92 -6.81
N HIS A 100 4.74 4.49 -7.16
CA HIS A 100 5.98 5.10 -6.67
C HIS A 100 6.18 6.51 -7.22
N LEU A 101 5.99 6.72 -8.53
CA LEU A 101 6.08 8.03 -9.15
C LEU A 101 5.03 9.00 -8.61
N ASP A 102 3.82 8.52 -8.36
CA ASP A 102 2.75 9.30 -7.74
C ASP A 102 3.12 9.73 -6.30
N LEU A 103 3.69 8.85 -5.49
CA LEU A 103 4.22 9.20 -4.16
C LEU A 103 5.37 10.21 -4.25
N MET A 104 6.34 10.00 -5.13
CA MET A 104 7.45 10.93 -5.35
C MET A 104 6.94 12.33 -5.74
N ARG A 105 5.95 12.42 -6.64
CA ARG A 105 5.36 13.71 -7.04
C ARG A 105 4.73 14.43 -5.85
N ARG A 106 3.98 13.72 -4.98
CA ARG A 106 3.40 14.31 -3.77
C ARG A 106 4.46 14.81 -2.80
N VAL A 107 5.48 13.99 -2.53
CA VAL A 107 6.59 14.35 -1.62
C VAL A 107 7.35 15.56 -2.15
N ASN A 108 7.68 15.59 -3.45
CA ASN A 108 8.36 16.72 -4.07
C ASN A 108 7.52 18.01 -4.06
N ALA A 109 6.22 17.90 -4.35
CA ALA A 109 5.31 19.05 -4.27
C ALA A 109 5.22 19.60 -2.84
N PHE A 110 5.18 18.71 -1.84
CA PHE A 110 5.20 19.10 -0.43
C PHE A 110 6.49 19.82 -0.06
N HIS A 111 7.66 19.23 -0.33
CA HIS A 111 8.95 19.86 -0.05
C HIS A 111 9.14 21.20 -0.77
N SER A 112 8.68 21.30 -2.02
CA SER A 112 8.74 22.56 -2.77
C SER A 112 7.87 23.66 -2.14
N ALA A 113 6.74 23.30 -1.53
CA ALA A 113 5.84 24.25 -0.89
C ALA A 113 6.29 24.64 0.54
N HIS A 114 7.02 23.77 1.24
CA HIS A 114 7.42 23.92 2.65
C HIS A 114 8.95 24.01 2.82
N SER A 115 9.66 24.55 1.83
CA SER A 115 11.12 24.62 1.84
C SER A 115 11.63 25.48 3.02
N GLY A 116 12.43 24.87 3.90
CA GLY A 116 13.06 25.55 5.06
C GLY A 116 12.38 25.27 6.40
N GLU A 117 11.27 24.54 6.42
CA GLU A 117 10.64 24.01 7.62
C GLU A 117 11.15 22.58 7.88
N ASP A 118 11.54 22.28 9.12
CA ASP A 118 11.88 20.92 9.54
C ASP A 118 10.57 20.18 9.85
N ASP A 119 9.87 19.78 8.79
CA ASP A 119 8.55 19.17 8.87
C ASP A 119 8.64 17.65 8.75
N ALA A 120 8.20 16.97 9.81
CA ALA A 120 8.13 15.52 9.90
C ALA A 120 6.97 14.91 9.08
N HIS A 121 6.34 15.62 8.14
CA HIS A 121 5.27 15.11 7.29
C HIS A 121 5.74 14.44 5.99
N SER A 122 7.02 14.59 5.59
CA SER A 122 7.59 13.84 4.47
C SER A 122 9.11 13.73 4.56
N THR A 123 9.69 12.75 3.86
CA THR A 123 11.15 12.66 3.69
C THR A 123 11.46 12.15 2.29
N PHE A 124 12.56 12.64 1.71
CA PHE A 124 13.11 12.15 0.46
C PHE A 124 14.58 11.76 0.68
N MET A 125 14.89 10.47 0.63
CA MET A 125 16.18 9.91 1.02
C MET A 125 16.75 9.01 -0.08
N PHE A 126 18.03 9.16 -0.36
CA PHE A 126 18.82 8.25 -1.18
C PHE A 126 20.12 7.93 -0.45
N MET A 127 20.53 6.67 -0.49
CA MET A 127 21.71 6.18 0.22
C MET A 127 22.45 5.18 -0.67
N ASN A 128 23.78 5.20 -0.58
CA ASN A 128 24.65 4.19 -1.18
C ASN A 128 25.40 3.48 -0.06
N ALA A 129 25.41 2.15 -0.07
CA ALA A 129 26.12 1.34 0.90
C ALA A 129 26.79 0.14 0.23
N ARG A 130 27.98 -0.24 0.68
CA ARG A 130 28.62 -1.50 0.31
C ARG A 130 28.17 -2.57 1.28
N LEU A 131 27.39 -3.53 0.80
CA LEU A 131 26.83 -4.63 1.58
C LEU A 131 27.03 -5.94 0.82
N THR A 132 27.29 -7.01 1.55
CA THR A 132 27.11 -8.37 1.03
C THR A 132 25.62 -8.66 0.82
N GLU A 133 25.30 -9.67 0.01
CA GLU A 133 23.91 -10.12 -0.17
C GLU A 133 23.24 -10.48 1.16
N ALA A 134 23.97 -11.16 2.06
CA ALA A 134 23.47 -11.54 3.36
C ALA A 134 23.15 -10.32 4.24
N GLU A 135 24.02 -9.31 4.25
CA GLU A 135 23.79 -8.07 4.99
C GLU A 135 22.61 -7.28 4.43
N PHE A 136 22.48 -7.18 3.10
CA PHE A 136 21.34 -6.51 2.47
C PHE A 136 20.02 -7.21 2.78
N ARG A 137 19.97 -8.55 2.74
CA ARG A 137 18.79 -9.33 3.12
C ARG A 137 18.41 -9.10 4.59
N THR A 138 19.40 -9.04 5.49
CA THR A 138 19.18 -8.71 6.91
C THR A 138 18.64 -7.29 7.06
N LEU A 139 19.20 -6.30 6.37
CA LEU A 139 18.71 -4.91 6.41
C LEU A 139 17.22 -4.81 6.00
N VAL A 140 16.84 -5.45 4.88
CA VAL A 140 15.45 -5.46 4.41
C VAL A 140 14.53 -6.18 5.40
N HIS A 141 15.00 -7.28 6.00
CA HIS A 141 14.27 -7.98 7.04
C HIS A 141 14.02 -7.07 8.24
N ASP A 142 15.06 -6.46 8.80
CA ASP A 142 14.98 -5.65 10.01
C ASP A 142 14.09 -4.42 9.80
N PHE A 143 14.22 -3.78 8.63
CA PHE A 143 13.35 -2.68 8.23
C PHE A 143 11.88 -3.10 8.22
N ARG A 144 11.55 -4.21 7.56
CA ARG A 144 10.18 -4.74 7.51
C ARG A 144 9.65 -5.07 8.90
N THR A 145 10.43 -5.79 9.71
CA THR A 145 10.06 -6.16 11.08
C THR A 145 9.77 -4.91 11.91
N ARG A 146 10.59 -3.86 11.78
CA ARG A 146 10.38 -2.61 12.49
C ARG A 146 9.10 -1.89 12.07
N ILE A 147 8.79 -1.85 10.77
CA ILE A 147 7.54 -1.27 10.26
C ILE A 147 6.33 -2.06 10.76
N GLU A 148 6.40 -3.39 10.80
CA GLU A 148 5.32 -4.25 11.29
C GLU A 148 5.04 -4.01 12.78
N GLU A 149 6.09 -3.94 13.61
CA GLU A 149 5.96 -3.59 15.04
C GLU A 149 5.27 -2.25 15.25
N LEU A 150 5.70 -1.21 14.53
CA LEU A 150 5.12 0.14 14.62
C LEU A 150 3.67 0.17 14.12
N THR A 151 3.37 -0.59 13.07
CA THR A 151 2.00 -0.72 12.54
C THR A 151 1.08 -1.37 13.55
N VAL A 152 1.54 -2.44 14.23
CA VAL A 152 0.75 -3.10 15.29
C VAL A 152 0.55 -2.15 16.47
N ALA A 153 1.60 -1.45 16.90
CA ALA A 153 1.54 -0.52 18.03
C ALA A 153 0.60 0.68 17.80
N ASN A 154 0.40 1.09 16.54
CA ASN A 154 -0.44 2.25 16.19
C ASN A 154 -1.82 1.88 15.61
N ARG A 155 -2.21 0.60 15.61
CA ARG A 155 -3.46 0.15 14.97
C ARG A 155 -4.71 0.90 15.45
N GLU A 156 -4.76 1.24 16.73
CA GLU A 156 -5.92 1.91 17.36
C GLU A 156 -5.64 3.39 17.67
N ASN A 157 -4.53 3.95 17.15
CA ASN A 157 -4.14 5.33 17.41
C ASN A 157 -4.76 6.27 16.35
N PRO A 158 -5.80 7.04 16.70
CA PRO A 158 -6.50 7.91 15.73
C PRO A 158 -5.65 9.10 15.28
N ASP A 159 -4.62 9.46 16.04
CA ASP A 159 -3.74 10.58 15.75
C ASP A 159 -2.51 10.18 14.91
N ALA A 160 -2.32 8.88 14.66
CA ALA A 160 -1.22 8.39 13.84
C ALA A 160 -1.54 8.59 12.35
N PRO A 161 -0.78 9.43 11.61
CA PRO A 161 -1.00 9.57 10.18
C PRO A 161 -0.61 8.29 9.45
N LEU A 162 -1.31 7.98 8.35
CA LEU A 162 -0.92 6.90 7.45
C LEU A 162 0.34 7.30 6.68
N TRP A 163 1.42 6.57 6.91
CA TRP A 163 2.66 6.69 6.15
C TRP A 163 2.70 5.73 4.97
N GLN A 164 2.95 6.26 3.77
CA GLN A 164 3.30 5.45 2.60
C GLN A 164 4.80 5.42 2.46
N VAL A 165 5.39 4.21 2.51
CA VAL A 165 6.83 4.01 2.49
C VAL A 165 7.17 3.02 1.37
N HIS A 166 7.94 3.47 0.39
CA HIS A 166 8.41 2.64 -0.72
C HIS A 166 9.93 2.49 -0.60
N LEU A 167 10.41 1.25 -0.58
CA LEU A 167 11.84 0.94 -0.65
C LEU A 167 12.14 0.36 -2.04
N LEU A 168 12.92 1.11 -2.83
CA LEU A 168 13.53 0.62 -4.07
C LEU A 168 15.02 0.52 -3.83
N ALA A 169 15.59 -0.65 -4.10
CA ALA A 169 17.01 -0.91 -3.93
C ALA A 169 17.49 -1.93 -4.97
N GLY A 170 18.66 -1.69 -5.52
CA GLY A 170 19.37 -2.55 -6.46
C GLY A 170 20.87 -2.43 -6.22
N ASP A 171 21.63 -3.45 -6.63
CA ASP A 171 23.08 -3.35 -6.69
C ASP A 171 23.52 -2.65 -7.99
N GLU A 172 24.83 -2.56 -8.24
CA GLU A 172 25.37 -1.90 -9.42
C GLU A 172 25.10 -2.61 -10.76
N THR A 173 24.41 -3.76 -10.76
CA THR A 173 24.15 -4.58 -11.94
C THR A 173 22.75 -4.43 -12.52
N VAL A 174 21.85 -3.74 -11.80
CA VAL A 174 20.43 -3.52 -12.18
C VAL A 174 20.21 -2.11 -12.70
#